data_AF-A0A9D3B956-F1
#
_entry.id   AF-A0A9D3B956-F1
#
_cell.length_a   1.000
_cell.length_b   1.000
_cell.length_c   1.000
_cell.angle_alpha   90.00
_cell.angle_beta   90.00
_cell.angle_gamma   90.00
#
_symmetry.space_group_name_H-M   'P 1'
#
loop_
_entity.id
_entity.type
_entity.pdbx_description
1 polymer ?
#
loop_
_entity_poly.entity_id
_entity_poly.type
_entity_poly.pdbx_seq_one_letter_code
_entity_poly.pdbx_strand_id
1 'polypeptide(L)'
;MDEFISANPCNFDHASLFELVQRLTLDHRLNDSYSCLGWFSPGQVFVMDEYCARYGVRGCHRHLCYLGDLLERAENGAMIDPTLLHYSYAFCGSHVHGNR
;
A
#
# COMPACT_ATOMS: atom_id res chain seq x y z
N MET A 1 3.22 5.15 26.10
CA MET A 1 3.52 6.06 24.98
C MET A 1 5.02 6.26 24.85
N ASP A 2 5.72 6.53 25.96
CA ASP A 2 7.19 6.69 25.98
C ASP A 2 7.98 5.48 25.48
N GLU A 3 7.50 4.27 25.74
CA GLU A 3 8.13 3.04 25.25
C GLU A 3 8.20 2.99 23.71
N PHE A 4 7.14 3.41 23.00
CA PHE A 4 7.12 3.50 21.54
C PHE A 4 7.98 4.64 21.00
N ILE A 5 8.10 5.74 21.74
CA ILE A 5 8.93 6.89 21.36
C ILE A 5 10.42 6.55 21.52
N SER A 6 10.76 5.74 22.53
CA SER A 6 12.13 5.31 22.83
C SER A 6 12.59 4.06 22.08
N ALA A 7 11.67 3.36 21.40
CA ALA A 7 12.00 2.13 20.69
C ALA A 7 12.90 2.44 19.49
N ASN A 8 13.90 1.57 19.26
CA ASN A 8 14.73 1.68 18.07
C ASN A 8 13.91 1.30 16.82
N PRO A 9 13.65 2.23 15.89
CA PRO A 9 12.84 1.96 14.72
C PRO A 9 13.41 0.82 13.86
N CYS A 10 14.73 0.61 13.82
CA CYS A 10 15.34 -0.44 13.00
C CYS A 10 15.04 -1.87 13.45
N ASN A 11 14.46 -2.07 14.64
CA ASN A 11 14.19 -3.39 15.21
C ASN A 11 12.79 -3.92 14.86
N PHE A 12 12.00 -3.18 14.09
CA PHE A 12 10.65 -3.57 13.72
C PHE A 12 10.59 -4.23 12.35
N ASP A 13 9.61 -5.12 12.18
CA ASP A 13 9.25 -5.62 10.86
C ASP A 13 8.49 -4.53 10.09
N HIS A 14 9.25 -3.72 9.36
CA HIS A 14 8.71 -2.63 8.58
C HIS A 14 7.85 -3.08 7.40
N ALA A 15 7.99 -4.32 6.91
CA ALA A 15 7.13 -4.84 5.85
C ALA A 15 5.70 -5.03 6.39
N SER A 16 5.57 -5.75 7.51
CA SER A 16 4.27 -5.96 8.17
C SER A 16 3.64 -4.65 8.64
N LEU A 17 4.44 -3.72 9.21
CA LEU A 17 3.94 -2.40 9.61
C LEU A 17 3.47 -1.57 8.41
N PHE A 18 4.20 -1.64 7.28
CA PHE A 18 3.82 -0.92 6.08
C PHE A 18 2.50 -1.47 5.50
N GLU A 19 2.35 -2.78 5.43
CA GLU A 19 1.10 -3.42 5.01
C GLU A 19 -0.08 -2.97 5.87
N LEU A 20 0.09 -2.93 7.20
CA LEU A 20 -0.94 -2.43 8.10
C LEU A 20 -1.32 -0.97 7.80
N VAL A 21 -0.34 -0.09 7.63
CA VAL A 21 -0.59 1.33 7.31
C VAL A 21 -1.27 1.48 5.95
N GLN A 22 -0.82 0.74 4.94
CA GLN A 22 -1.41 0.75 3.61
C GLN A 22 -2.87 0.31 3.64
N ARG A 23 -3.16 -0.80 4.31
CA ARG A 23 -4.50 -1.37 4.45
C ARG A 23 -5.46 -0.41 5.14
N LEU A 24 -5.05 0.15 6.29
CA LEU A 24 -5.86 1.13 7.02
C LEU A 24 -6.09 2.41 6.20
N THR A 25 -5.10 2.82 5.40
CA THR A 25 -5.25 3.96 4.49
C THR A 25 -6.28 3.66 3.39
N LEU A 26 -6.28 2.45 2.84
CA LEU A 26 -7.25 2.01 1.84
C LEU A 26 -8.66 1.96 2.42
N ASP A 27 -8.81 1.36 3.61
CA ASP A 27 -10.09 1.30 4.30
C ASP A 27 -10.63 2.71 4.58
N HIS A 28 -9.78 3.64 5.02
CA HIS A 28 -10.18 5.04 5.19
C HIS A 28 -10.64 5.68 3.87
N ARG A 29 -9.93 5.43 2.77
CA ARG A 29 -10.26 5.98 1.44
C ARG A 29 -11.56 5.43 0.89
N LEU A 30 -11.82 4.14 1.04
CA LEU A 30 -13.03 3.48 0.54
C LEU A 30 -14.28 3.84 1.34
N ASN A 31 -14.11 4.27 2.60
CA ASN A 31 -15.20 4.78 3.43
C ASN A 31 -15.50 6.28 3.18
N ASP A 32 -14.68 6.98 2.41
CA ASP A 32 -14.95 8.36 2.02
C ASP A 32 -16.01 8.42 0.91
N SER A 33 -16.92 9.38 1.00
CA SER A 33 -18.29 9.23 0.49
C SER A 33 -18.39 9.03 -1.02
N TYR A 34 -17.45 9.51 -1.84
CA TYR A 34 -17.45 9.23 -3.29
C TYR A 34 -16.05 9.35 -3.88
N SER A 35 -15.72 8.47 -4.84
CA SER A 35 -14.74 8.64 -5.94
C SER A 35 -13.28 8.19 -5.79
N CYS A 36 -12.85 7.58 -4.68
CA CYS A 36 -11.46 7.08 -4.64
C CYS A 36 -11.21 5.90 -5.58
N LEU A 37 -12.19 5.00 -5.74
CA LEU A 37 -12.08 3.76 -6.52
C LEU A 37 -10.82 2.93 -6.19
N GLY A 38 -10.40 2.97 -4.92
CA GLY A 38 -9.16 2.35 -4.43
C GLY A 38 -7.94 3.27 -4.48
N TRP A 39 -7.92 4.35 -5.27
CA TRP A 39 -6.76 5.24 -5.39
C TRP A 39 -6.42 5.99 -4.10
N PHE A 40 -5.15 5.92 -3.71
CA PHE A 40 -4.55 6.82 -2.75
C PHE A 40 -4.42 8.24 -3.32
N SER A 41 -4.51 9.24 -2.45
CA SER A 41 -4.19 10.62 -2.83
C SER A 41 -2.68 10.79 -3.06
N PRO A 42 -2.25 11.82 -3.81
CA PRO A 42 -0.82 12.08 -4.01
C PRO A 42 -0.02 12.20 -2.70
N GLY A 43 -0.63 12.82 -1.67
CA GLY A 43 0.01 12.94 -0.35
C GLY A 43 0.15 11.59 0.37
N GLN A 44 -0.83 10.70 0.25
CA GLN A 44 -0.73 9.35 0.81
C GLN A 44 0.35 8.52 0.10
N VAL A 45 0.41 8.59 -1.23
CA VAL A 45 1.45 7.92 -2.02
C VAL A 45 2.83 8.43 -1.62
N PHE A 46 3.00 9.75 -1.50
CA PHE A 46 4.26 10.37 -1.06
C PHE A 46 4.73 9.85 0.30
N VAL A 47 3.83 9.80 1.30
CA VAL A 47 4.17 9.29 2.64
C VAL A 47 4.58 7.81 2.59
N MET A 48 3.88 7.00 1.80
CA MET A 48 4.23 5.59 1.62
C MET A 48 5.59 5.41 0.94
N ASP A 49 5.91 6.23 -0.06
CA ASP A 49 7.19 6.21 -0.77
C ASP A 49 8.35 6.59 0.18
N GLU A 50 8.17 7.64 0.97
CA GLU A 50 9.14 8.05 1.99
C GLU A 50 9.35 6.98 3.07
N TYR A 51 8.28 6.32 3.51
CA TYR A 51 8.40 5.19 4.44
C TYR A 51 9.22 4.04 3.82
N CYS A 52 8.90 3.65 2.58
CA CYS A 52 9.62 2.60 1.86
C CYS A 52 11.10 2.94 1.71
N ALA A 53 11.42 4.18 1.31
CA ALA A 53 12.79 4.65 1.15
C ALA A 53 13.56 4.66 2.47
N ARG A 54 12.92 5.07 3.57
CA ARG A 54 13.55 5.14 4.89
C ARG A 54 13.84 3.77 5.49
N TYR A 55 12.92 2.82 5.33
CA TYR A 55 12.96 1.54 6.04
C TYR A 55 13.23 0.33 5.14
N GLY A 56 13.55 0.56 3.86
CA GLY A 56 13.94 -0.50 2.93
C GLY A 56 12.80 -1.44 2.51
N VAL A 57 11.55 -0.99 2.60
CA VAL A 57 10.40 -1.78 2.12
C VAL A 57 10.36 -1.74 0.60
N ARG A 58 10.36 -2.91 -0.04
CA ARG A 58 10.40 -3.00 -1.51
C ARG A 58 9.08 -2.55 -2.13
N GLY A 59 9.16 -1.77 -3.22
CA GLY A 59 7.97 -1.35 -3.98
C GLY A 59 7.11 -2.53 -4.47
N CYS A 60 7.71 -3.64 -4.87
CA CYS A 60 6.95 -4.82 -5.31
C CYS A 60 6.14 -5.45 -4.15
N HIS A 61 6.67 -5.44 -2.93
CA HIS A 61 5.91 -5.90 -1.75
C HIS A 61 4.68 -5.02 -1.52
N ARG A 62 4.84 -3.69 -1.60
CA ARG A 62 3.72 -2.73 -1.55
C ARG A 62 2.66 -3.04 -2.59
N HIS A 63 3.03 -3.29 -3.85
CA HIS A 63 2.05 -3.55 -4.91
C HIS A 63 1.37 -4.92 -4.77
N LEU A 64 2.06 -5.93 -4.25
CA LEU A 64 1.46 -7.25 -3.97
C LEU A 64 0.41 -7.18 -2.86
N CYS A 65 0.74 -6.58 -1.71
CA CYS A 65 -0.21 -6.41 -0.61
C CYS A 65 -1.40 -5.56 -1.05
N TYR A 66 -1.13 -4.46 -1.77
CA TYR A 66 -2.19 -3.60 -2.31
C TYR A 66 -3.11 -4.33 -3.28
N LEU A 67 -2.57 -5.15 -4.18
CA LEU A 67 -3.36 -5.92 -5.12
C LEU A 67 -4.25 -6.92 -4.39
N GLY A 68 -3.71 -7.61 -3.38
CA GLY A 68 -4.48 -8.51 -2.51
C GLY A 68 -5.65 -7.80 -1.83
N ASP A 69 -5.36 -6.65 -1.21
CA ASP A 69 -6.39 -5.84 -0.58
C ASP A 69 -7.46 -5.37 -1.58
N LEU A 70 -7.06 -4.79 -2.72
CA LEU A 70 -7.99 -4.30 -3.74
C LEU A 70 -8.90 -5.41 -4.27
N LEU A 71 -8.36 -6.60 -4.50
CA LEU A 71 -9.14 -7.76 -4.95
C LEU A 71 -10.15 -8.21 -3.90
N GLU A 72 -9.74 -8.32 -2.64
CA GLU A 72 -10.64 -8.68 -1.53
C GLU A 72 -11.79 -7.67 -1.41
N ARG A 73 -11.52 -6.37 -1.54
CA ARG A 73 -12.58 -5.35 -1.45
C ARG A 73 -13.49 -5.38 -2.66
N ALA A 74 -12.95 -5.63 -3.86
CA ALA A 74 -13.76 -5.81 -5.07
C ALA A 74 -14.68 -7.03 -4.96
N GLU A 75 -14.19 -8.17 -4.44
CA GLU A 75 -15.00 -9.37 -4.17
C GLU A 75 -16.11 -9.10 -3.14
N ASN A 76 -15.84 -8.22 -2.18
CA ASN A 76 -16.82 -7.77 -1.18
C ASN A 76 -17.75 -6.64 -1.67
N GLY A 77 -17.73 -6.32 -2.97
CA GLY A 77 -18.67 -5.37 -3.59
C GLY A 77 -18.23 -3.91 -3.59
N ALA A 78 -17.00 -3.59 -3.18
CA ALA A 78 -16.46 -2.25 -3.35
C ALA A 78 -16.16 -1.96 -4.82
N MET A 79 -16.47 -0.74 -5.27
CA MET A 79 -16.11 -0.28 -6.61
C MET A 79 -14.61 0.08 -6.65
N ILE A 80 -13.82 -0.72 -7.36
CA ILE A 80 -12.39 -0.52 -7.57
C ILE A 80 -12.11 -0.18 -9.04
N ASP A 81 -11.21 0.77 -9.31
CA ASP A 81 -10.81 1.11 -10.66
C ASP A 81 -9.98 -0.03 -11.28
N PRO A 82 -10.42 -0.65 -12.39
CA PRO A 82 -9.65 -1.71 -13.04
C PRO A 82 -8.28 -1.23 -13.53
N THR A 83 -8.13 0.06 -13.86
CA THR A 83 -6.83 0.65 -14.23
C THR A 83 -5.82 0.54 -13.10
N LEU A 84 -6.26 0.70 -11.85
CA LEU A 84 -5.41 0.59 -10.66
C LEU A 84 -4.91 -0.84 -10.43
N LEU A 85 -5.80 -1.83 -10.62
CA LEU A 85 -5.45 -3.25 -10.57
C LEU A 85 -4.40 -3.59 -11.62
N HIS A 86 -4.63 -3.17 -12.87
CA HIS A 86 -3.70 -3.38 -13.97
C HIS A 86 -2.35 -2.70 -13.74
N TYR A 87 -2.35 -1.47 -13.24
CA TYR A 87 -1.12 -0.75 -12.90
C TYR A 87 -0.30 -1.49 -11.86
N SER A 88 -0.93 -1.92 -10.76
CA SER A 88 -0.23 -2.65 -9.70
C SER A 88 0.26 -4.03 -10.16
N TYR A 89 -0.55 -4.76 -10.94
CA TYR A 89 -0.14 -6.02 -11.54
C TYR A 89 1.04 -5.84 -12.50
N ALA A 90 0.99 -4.84 -13.39
CA ALA A 90 2.05 -4.56 -14.34
C ALA A 90 3.37 -4.20 -13.62
N PHE A 91 3.31 -3.47 -12.51
CA PHE A 91 4.47 -3.19 -11.67
C PHE A 91 5.09 -4.48 -11.10
N CYS A 92 4.27 -5.35 -10.50
CA CYS A 92 4.75 -6.63 -9.99
C CYS A 92 5.34 -7.51 -11.11
N GLY A 93 4.67 -7.53 -12.27
CA GLY A 93 5.15 -8.23 -13.46
C GLY A 93 6.49 -7.69 -13.94
N SER A 94 6.66 -6.37 -14.04
CA SER A 94 7.92 -5.75 -14.49
C SER A 94 9.08 -6.07 -13.56
N HIS A 95 8.82 -6.09 -12.24
CA HIS A 95 9.79 -6.48 -11.22
C HIS A 95 10.30 -7.91 -11.40
N VAL A 96 9.41 -8.87 -11.65
CA VAL A 96 9.79 -10.29 -11.88
C VAL A 96 10.62 -10.45 -13.15
N HIS A 97 10.26 -9.72 -14.21
CA HIS A 97 10.95 -9.81 -15.50
C HIS A 97 12.22 -8.95 -15.59
N GLY A 98 12.59 -8.23 -14.52
CA GLY A 98 13.78 -7.37 -14.49
C GLY A 98 13.68 -6.11 -15.34
N ASN A 99 12.46 -5.72 -15.75
CA ASN A 99 12.24 -4.47 -16.47
C ASN A 99 11.84 -3.38 -15.47
N ARG A 100 12.86 -2.59 -15.09
CA ARG A 100 12.83 -1.46 -14.14
C ARG A 100 12.46 -1.80 -12.70
#